data_AF-A0A1H8LYC9-F1
#
_entry.id   AF-A0A1H8LYC9-F1
#
_cell.length_a   1.000
_cell.length_b   1.000
_cell.length_c   1.000
_cell.angle_alpha   90.00
_cell.angle_beta   90.00
_cell.angle_gamma   90.00
#
_symmetry.space_group_name_H-M   'P 1'
#
loop_
_entity.id
_entity.type
_entity.pdbx_description
1 polymer ?
#
loop_
_entity_poly.entity_id
_entity_poly.type
_entity_poly.pdbx_seq_one_letter_code
_entity_poly.pdbx_strand_id
1 'polypeptide(L)'
;MSYQSRQRMADQAVTFVTPASSRPSMRHRLAMTLQGWRARVAARRNLAAMDARSLRDAGISPAAAAYESGKTFWQALGPLR
;
A
#
# COMPACT_ATOMS: atom_id res chain seq x y z
N MET A 1 -18.69 3.29 55.32
CA MET A 1 -17.31 3.61 54.93
C MET A 1 -16.77 2.49 54.06
N SER A 2 -16.84 2.65 52.73
CA SER A 2 -16.54 1.58 51.77
C SER A 2 -15.16 1.77 51.16
N TYR A 3 -14.18 1.02 51.66
CA TYR A 3 -12.75 1.13 51.30
C TYR A 3 -12.38 0.52 49.92
N GLN A 4 -13.32 -0.12 49.21
CA GLN A 4 -13.03 -0.91 48.00
C GLN A 4 -12.81 -0.09 46.72
N SER A 5 -13.18 1.19 46.69
CA SER A 5 -13.15 1.96 45.43
C SER A 5 -11.73 2.31 44.95
N ARG A 6 -10.74 2.35 45.86
CA ARG A 6 -9.36 2.76 45.50
C ARG A 6 -8.51 1.69 44.82
N GLN A 7 -8.82 0.40 45.00
CA GLN A 7 -7.95 -0.67 44.51
C GLN A 7 -8.11 -0.98 43.02
N ARG A 8 -9.26 -0.67 42.39
CA ARG A 8 -9.46 -0.96 40.96
C ARG A 8 -8.70 -0.03 40.01
N MET A 9 -8.24 1.14 40.46
CA MET A 9 -7.53 2.08 39.57
C MET A 9 -6.02 1.87 39.54
N ALA A 10 -5.45 1.19 40.55
CA ALA A 10 -4.02 0.88 40.56
C ALA A 10 -3.65 -0.25 39.58
N ASP A 11 -4.59 -1.15 39.28
CA ASP A 11 -4.38 -2.32 38.41
C ASP A 11 -4.60 -2.01 36.91
N GLN A 12 -5.05 -0.78 36.58
CA GLN A 12 -5.35 -0.32 35.23
C GLN A 12 -4.30 0.63 34.66
N ALA A 13 -3.03 0.48 35.05
CA ALA A 13 -1.93 1.07 34.31
C ALA A 13 -1.75 0.32 32.97
N VAL A 14 -2.70 0.53 32.05
CA VAL A 14 -2.62 0.06 30.67
C VAL A 14 -1.43 0.76 30.03
N THR A 15 -0.31 0.06 30.02
CA THR A 15 0.93 0.54 29.43
C THR A 15 0.74 0.49 27.91
N PHE A 16 0.49 1.65 27.30
CA PHE A 16 0.46 1.79 25.84
C PHE A 16 1.90 1.67 25.31
N VAL A 17 2.42 0.45 25.26
CA VAL A 17 3.69 0.17 24.59
C VAL A 17 3.46 0.34 23.10
N THR A 18 3.94 1.45 22.54
CA THR A 18 4.08 1.56 21.09
C THR A 18 5.19 0.60 20.68
N PRO A 19 4.92 -0.46 19.90
CA PRO A 19 5.97 -1.36 19.48
C PRO A 19 7.01 -0.56 18.68
N ALA A 20 8.25 -0.57 19.15
CA ALA A 20 9.34 0.01 18.39
C ALA A 20 9.46 -0.75 17.06
N SER A 21 9.11 -0.10 15.96
CA SER A 21 9.17 -0.71 14.62
C SER A 21 10.64 -1.00 14.30
N SER A 22 10.99 -2.28 14.25
CA SER A 22 12.35 -2.72 13.94
C SER A 22 12.73 -2.23 12.54
N ARG A 23 13.85 -1.50 12.45
CA ARG A 23 14.32 -0.93 11.18
C ARG A 23 14.57 -2.08 10.21
N PRO A 24 13.85 -2.14 9.07
CA PRO A 24 13.98 -3.26 8.15
C PRO A 24 15.40 -3.31 7.61
N SER A 25 15.98 -4.51 7.61
CA SER A 25 17.31 -4.73 7.04
C SER A 25 17.34 -4.29 5.58
N MET A 26 18.52 -3.92 5.07
CA MET A 26 18.67 -3.48 3.69
C MET A 26 18.13 -4.51 2.68
N ARG A 27 18.33 -5.80 2.96
CA ARG A 27 17.78 -6.91 2.17
C ARG A 27 16.26 -6.93 2.17
N HIS A 28 15.63 -6.68 3.33
CA HIS A 28 14.18 -6.59 3.45
C HIS A 28 13.63 -5.39 2.66
N ARG A 29 14.31 -4.23 2.73
CA ARG A 29 13.93 -3.06 1.91
C ARG A 29 14.00 -3.36 0.42
N LEU A 30 15.08 -4.02 -0.04
CA LEU A 30 15.21 -4.46 -1.44
C LEU A 30 14.10 -5.42 -1.84
N ALA A 31 13.80 -6.42 -1.02
CA ALA A 31 12.69 -7.35 -1.26
C ALA A 31 11.34 -6.63 -1.37
N MET A 32 11.05 -5.67 -0.48
CA MET A 32 9.84 -4.86 -0.55
C MET A 32 9.78 -4.01 -1.82
N THR A 33 10.91 -3.42 -2.25
CA THR A 33 10.94 -2.65 -3.50
C THR A 33 10.70 -3.52 -4.73
N LEU A 34 11.30 -4.73 -4.78
CA LEU A 34 11.10 -5.71 -5.83
C LEU A 34 9.64 -6.20 -5.88
N GLN A 35 9.02 -6.45 -4.72
CA GLN A 35 7.60 -6.80 -4.65
C GLN A 35 6.72 -5.67 -5.20
N GLY A 36 7.03 -4.41 -4.86
CA GLY A 36 6.37 -3.24 -5.44
C GLY A 36 6.52 -3.17 -6.96
N TRP A 37 7.70 -3.44 -7.49
CA TRP A 37 7.94 -3.49 -8.94
C TRP A 37 7.15 -4.61 -9.62
N ARG A 38 7.11 -5.81 -9.02
CA ARG A 38 6.31 -6.93 -9.55
C ARG A 38 4.83 -6.60 -9.62
N ALA A 39 4.28 -6.02 -8.55
CA ALA A 39 2.88 -5.58 -8.52
C ALA A 39 2.59 -4.53 -9.61
N ARG A 40 3.50 -3.57 -9.82
CA ARG A 40 3.37 -2.56 -10.89
C ARG A 40 3.44 -3.18 -12.29
N VAL A 41 4.32 -4.15 -12.52
CA VAL A 41 4.40 -4.86 -13.81
C VAL A 41 3.11 -5.63 -14.06
N ALA A 42 2.57 -6.33 -13.06
CA ALA A 42 1.30 -7.03 -13.19
C ALA A 42 0.14 -6.07 -13.51
N ALA A 43 0.06 -4.94 -12.80
CA ALA A 43 -0.95 -3.91 -13.06
C ALA A 43 -0.84 -3.33 -14.48
N ARG A 44 0.37 -3.04 -14.96
CA ARG A 44 0.60 -2.56 -16.34
C ARG A 44 0.24 -3.59 -17.40
N ARG A 45 0.55 -4.88 -17.16
CA ARG A 45 0.14 -5.97 -18.06
C ARG A 45 -1.37 -6.12 -18.09
N ASN A 46 -2.04 -5.97 -16.95
CA ASN A 46 -3.50 -5.99 -16.89
C ASN A 46 -4.10 -4.80 -17.65
N LEU A 47 -3.56 -3.59 -17.47
CA LEU A 47 -3.97 -2.40 -18.23
C LEU A 47 -3.71 -2.54 -19.74
N ALA A 48 -2.60 -3.16 -20.14
CA ALA A 48 -2.28 -3.39 -21.55
C ALA A 48 -3.13 -4.51 -22.17
N ALA A 49 -3.56 -5.49 -21.37
CA ALA A 49 -4.46 -6.55 -21.80
C ALA A 49 -5.93 -6.11 -21.78
N MET A 50 -6.29 -5.10 -20.98
CA MET A 50 -7.62 -4.53 -20.95
C MET A 50 -7.95 -3.83 -22.28
N ASP A 51 -9.10 -4.19 -22.84
CA ASP A 51 -9.58 -3.59 -24.06
C ASP A 51 -9.94 -2.10 -23.88
N ALA A 52 -9.80 -1.33 -24.96
CA ALA A 52 -10.06 0.12 -24.95
C ALA A 52 -11.52 0.44 -24.56
N ARG A 53 -12.46 -0.48 -24.79
CA ARG A 53 -13.86 -0.34 -24.37
C ARG A 53 -14.00 -0.42 -22.86
N SER A 54 -13.41 -1.42 -22.20
CA SER A 54 -13.43 -1.56 -20.74
C SER A 54 -12.73 -0.40 -20.03
N LEU A 55 -11.68 0.17 -20.63
CA LEU A 55 -11.03 1.39 -20.12
C LEU A 55 -11.98 2.59 -20.15
N ARG A 56 -12.73 2.78 -21.24
CA ARG A 56 -13.73 3.86 -21.34
C ARG A 56 -14.88 3.70 -20.36
N ASP A 57 -15.35 2.47 -20.15
CA ASP A 57 -16.42 2.19 -19.18
C ASP A 57 -15.98 2.52 -17.74
N ALA A 58 -14.69 2.37 -17.43
CA ALA A 58 -14.08 2.79 -16.17
C ALA A 58 -13.76 4.29 -16.09
N GLY A 59 -14.07 5.07 -17.14
CA GLY A 59 -13.72 6.49 -17.23
C GLY A 59 -12.24 6.76 -17.46
N ILE A 60 -11.45 5.75 -17.83
CA ILE A 60 -10.01 5.85 -18.05
C ILE A 60 -9.78 6.09 -19.54
N SER A 61 -9.04 7.16 -19.87
CA SER A 61 -8.64 7.42 -21.26
C SER A 61 -7.73 6.29 -21.78
N PRO A 62 -8.07 5.63 -22.91
CA PRO A 62 -7.25 4.57 -23.50
C PRO A 62 -5.83 5.04 -23.85
N ALA A 63 -5.70 6.32 -24.27
CA ALA A 63 -4.40 6.92 -24.55
C ALA A 63 -3.54 7.08 -23.29
N ALA A 64 -4.17 7.43 -22.15
CA ALA A 64 -3.48 7.51 -20.87
C ALA A 64 -3.04 6.11 -20.38
N ALA A 65 -3.88 5.09 -20.55
CA ALA A 65 -3.54 3.70 -20.22
C ALA A 65 -2.36 3.17 -21.07
N ALA A 66 -2.35 3.48 -22.37
CA ALA A 66 -1.23 3.13 -23.26
C ALA A 66 0.08 3.86 -22.89
N TYR A 67 -0.02 5.13 -22.50
CA TYR A 67 1.14 5.89 -22.02
C TYR A 67 1.69 5.33 -20.70
N GLU A 68 0.82 5.00 -19.74
CA GLU A 68 1.23 4.42 -18.44
C GLU A 68 1.78 2.99 -18.57
N SER A 69 1.30 2.20 -19.54
CA SER A 69 1.78 0.85 -19.80
C SER A 69 3.18 0.83 -20.43
N GLY A 70 3.51 1.85 -21.23
CA GLY A 70 4.83 2.04 -21.83
C GLY A 70 5.92 2.55 -20.88
N LYS A 71 5.56 3.01 -19.66
CA LYS A 71 6.54 3.51 -18.69
C LYS A 71 7.40 2.40 -18.11
N THR A 72 8.66 2.74 -17.83
CA THR A 72 9.62 1.84 -17.18
C THR A 72 9.12 1.36 -15.81
N PHE A 73 9.40 0.10 -15.48
CA PHE A 73 8.81 -0.59 -14.33
C PHE A 73 9.09 0.08 -12.97
N TRP A 74 10.23 0.76 -12.83
CA TRP A 74 10.63 1.45 -11.60
C TRP A 74 9.83 2.72 -11.33
N GLN A 75 9.20 3.30 -12.36
CA GLN A 75 8.41 4.51 -12.22
C GLN A 75 7.03 4.17 -11.62
N ALA A 76 6.58 4.98 -10.66
CA ALA A 76 5.24 4.83 -10.11
C ALA A 76 4.18 5.11 -11.20
N LEU A 77 3.03 4.44 -11.10
CA LEU A 77 1.90 4.74 -11.99
C LEU A 77 1.45 6.17 -11.72
N GLY A 78 1.31 6.97 -12.77
CA GLY A 78 0.71 8.28 -12.65
C GLY A 78 -0.76 8.18 -12.28
N PRO A 79 -1.37 9.27 -11.79
CA PRO A 79 -2.81 9.32 -11.64
C PRO A 79 -3.45 9.21 -13.03
N LEU A 80 -4.21 8.14 -13.24
CA LEU A 80 -5.05 7.92 -14.42
C LEU A 80 -6.26 8.86 -14.30
N ARG A 81 -6.14 10.09 -14.81
CA ARG A 81 -7.21 11.09 -14.85
C ARG A 81 -7.16 11.87 -16.14
#